data_AF-A0A927D552-F1
#
_entry.id   AF-A0A927D552-F1
#
_cell.length_a   1.000
_cell.length_b   1.000
_cell.length_c   1.000
_cell.angle_alpha   90.00
_cell.angle_beta   90.00
_cell.angle_gamma   90.00
#
_symmetry.space_group_name_H-M   'P 1'
#
loop_
_entity.id
_entity.type
_entity.pdbx_description
1 polymer ?
#
loop_
_entity_poly.entity_id
_entity_poly.type
_entity_poly.pdbx_seq_one_letter_code
_entity_poly.pdbx_strand_id
1 'polypeptide(L)'
;MARYAVTGVASGIGAALAGLLKERGHQVVGFDVRETSDNVDQFIPLDLNDLPAIAKAAAQVEGPLDGLCNNAGLPPRTGLEAQILQVNFLGQRSFTQAMLPHLTQGSAIVNMASRAGHKWRENVDQIKRLGALRGSSDLAAFIDNEDINHVRAYDLSKEAMILWTMAETEGLFARDLRMISLSPGGVSTGILADFARAFGDRMAKNVARTGRPGNAIEVARVAAFALSPDSNWMKGEDIAIDGGMGAFNASDTLGLSALRLT
;
A
#
# COMPACT_ATOMS: atom_id res chain seq x y z
N MET A 1 -14.77 -20.63 -0.54
CA MET A 1 -14.76 -19.54 0.45
C MET A 1 -13.33 -19.38 0.92
N ALA A 2 -12.80 -18.17 0.91
CA ALA A 2 -11.42 -17.85 1.30
C ALA A 2 -11.42 -16.82 2.44
N ARG A 3 -10.33 -16.69 3.19
CA ARG A 3 -10.20 -15.77 4.31
C ARG A 3 -9.04 -14.79 4.11
N TYR A 4 -9.32 -13.49 4.21
CA TYR A 4 -8.35 -12.44 3.93
C TYR A 4 -8.13 -11.53 5.13
N ALA A 5 -6.87 -11.15 5.38
CA ALA A 5 -6.51 -10.09 6.31
C ALA A 5 -6.43 -8.76 5.56
N VAL A 6 -7.02 -7.69 6.11
CA VAL A 6 -6.97 -6.34 5.51
C VAL A 6 -6.66 -5.30 6.59
N THR A 7 -5.66 -4.46 6.36
CA THR A 7 -5.39 -3.31 7.23
C THR A 7 -6.04 -2.03 6.71
N GLY A 8 -6.47 -1.13 7.60
CA GLY A 8 -7.15 0.11 7.24
C GLY A 8 -8.62 -0.09 6.85
N VAL A 9 -9.30 -1.04 7.50
CA VAL A 9 -10.70 -1.42 7.17
C VAL A 9 -11.74 -0.39 7.59
N ALA A 10 -11.40 0.57 8.45
CA ALA A 10 -12.39 1.54 8.94
C ALA A 10 -12.70 2.66 7.94
N SER A 11 -12.03 2.75 6.79
CA SER A 11 -12.34 3.76 5.77
C SER A 11 -11.69 3.49 4.40
N GLY A 12 -12.13 4.23 3.38
CA GLY A 12 -11.42 4.34 2.10
C GLY A 12 -11.30 3.01 1.35
N ILE A 13 -10.11 2.74 0.80
CA ILE A 13 -9.84 1.56 -0.03
C ILE A 13 -9.98 0.26 0.78
N GLY A 14 -9.49 0.23 2.03
CA GLY A 14 -9.57 -0.94 2.88
C GLY A 14 -11.01 -1.31 3.24
N ALA A 15 -11.84 -0.33 3.59
CA ALA A 15 -13.28 -0.55 3.81
C ALA A 15 -13.99 -1.06 2.54
N ALA A 16 -13.68 -0.48 1.38
CA ALA A 16 -14.25 -0.92 0.11
C ALA A 16 -13.82 -2.34 -0.28
N LEU A 17 -12.57 -2.71 0.02
CA LEU A 17 -12.07 -4.07 -0.18
C LEU A 17 -12.74 -5.07 0.76
N ALA A 18 -12.86 -4.75 2.05
CA ALA A 18 -13.57 -5.58 3.02
C ALA A 18 -15.01 -5.84 2.55
N GLY A 19 -15.76 -4.79 2.19
CA GLY A 19 -17.12 -4.92 1.64
C GLY A 19 -17.18 -5.80 0.39
N LEU A 20 -16.28 -5.59 -0.57
CA LEU A 20 -16.25 -6.39 -1.81
C LEU A 20 -15.92 -7.87 -1.54
N LEU A 21 -15.01 -8.15 -0.60
CA LEU A 21 -14.69 -9.53 -0.23
C LEU A 21 -15.87 -10.23 0.46
N LYS A 22 -16.59 -9.52 1.34
CA LYS A 22 -17.81 -10.02 1.98
C LYS A 22 -18.92 -10.28 0.97
N GLU A 23 -19.14 -9.36 0.03
CA GLU A 23 -20.12 -9.51 -1.07
C GLU A 23 -19.85 -10.78 -1.90
N ARG A 24 -18.56 -11.12 -2.09
CA ARG A 24 -18.12 -12.33 -2.80
C ARG A 24 -18.12 -13.61 -1.94
N GLY A 25 -18.64 -13.55 -0.72
CA GLY A 25 -18.76 -14.69 0.18
C GLY A 25 -17.45 -15.13 0.82
N HIS A 26 -16.47 -14.23 0.95
CA HIS A 26 -15.22 -14.47 1.70
C HIS A 26 -15.34 -14.04 3.16
N GLN A 27 -14.37 -14.47 3.97
CA GLN A 27 -14.18 -14.01 5.33
C GLN A 27 -13.11 -12.91 5.40
N VAL A 28 -13.30 -11.94 6.29
CA VAL A 28 -12.39 -10.80 6.45
C VAL A 28 -11.96 -10.66 7.90
N VAL A 29 -10.64 -10.69 8.12
CA VAL A 29 -9.99 -10.26 9.37
C VAL A 29 -9.53 -8.82 9.17
N GLY A 30 -10.19 -7.88 9.84
CA GLY A 30 -9.94 -6.45 9.71
C GLY A 30 -9.02 -5.92 10.80
N PHE A 31 -8.08 -5.06 10.40
CA PHE A 31 -7.17 -4.38 11.30
C PHE A 31 -7.26 -2.87 11.09
N ASP A 32 -7.40 -2.10 12.17
CA ASP A 32 -7.38 -0.64 12.13
C ASP A 32 -7.09 -0.08 13.52
N VAL A 33 -6.73 1.20 13.60
CA VAL A 33 -6.68 1.95 14.87
C VAL A 33 -8.07 2.39 15.32
N ARG A 34 -9.02 2.49 14.38
CA ARG A 34 -10.43 2.79 14.67
C ARG A 34 -11.27 1.53 14.62
N GLU A 35 -12.00 1.26 15.68
CA GLU A 35 -12.91 0.13 15.75
C GLU A 35 -14.00 0.18 14.66
N THR A 36 -14.29 -0.97 14.07
CA THR A 36 -15.42 -1.15 13.14
C THR A 36 -15.93 -2.58 13.20
N SER A 37 -17.23 -2.76 12.96
CA SER A 37 -17.87 -4.06 12.72
C SER A 37 -18.35 -4.21 11.27
N ASP A 38 -18.12 -3.19 10.43
CA ASP A 38 -18.60 -3.18 9.06
C ASP A 38 -17.76 -4.12 8.20
N ASN A 39 -18.41 -5.11 7.60
CA ASN A 39 -17.81 -6.02 6.62
C ASN A 39 -16.59 -6.81 7.14
N VAL A 40 -16.54 -7.11 8.43
CA VAL A 40 -15.48 -7.93 9.06
C VAL A 40 -16.09 -9.10 9.83
N ASP A 41 -15.44 -10.26 9.80
CA ASP A 41 -15.78 -11.41 10.63
C ASP A 41 -15.01 -11.40 11.94
N GLN A 42 -13.82 -10.79 11.93
CA GLN A 42 -12.97 -10.57 13.09
C GLN A 42 -12.33 -9.18 12.98
N PHE A 43 -12.43 -8.37 14.02
CA PHE A 43 -11.72 -7.09 14.12
C PHE A 43 -10.60 -7.20 15.16
N ILE A 44 -9.41 -6.71 14.81
CA ILE A 44 -8.24 -6.68 15.69
C ILE A 44 -7.65 -5.26 15.68
N PRO A 45 -7.60 -4.55 16.83
CA PRO A 45 -6.94 -3.25 16.90
C PRO A 45 -5.46 -3.34 16.52
N LEU A 46 -5.00 -2.45 15.65
CA LEU A 46 -3.60 -2.43 15.18
C LEU A 46 -3.13 -1.00 14.96
N ASP A 47 -2.14 -0.57 15.75
CA ASP A 47 -1.33 0.61 15.49
C ASP A 47 0.03 0.19 14.92
N LEU A 48 0.26 0.48 13.64
CA LEU A 48 1.53 0.20 12.94
C LEU A 48 2.69 1.10 13.40
N ASN A 49 2.42 2.11 14.22
CA ASN A 49 3.42 2.94 14.86
C ASN A 49 4.03 2.27 16.12
N ASP A 50 3.40 1.23 16.65
CA ASP A 50 3.83 0.49 17.85
C ASP A 50 4.30 -0.93 17.49
N LEU A 51 5.62 -1.11 17.33
CA LEU A 51 6.22 -2.40 16.97
C LEU A 51 5.86 -3.55 17.95
N PRO A 52 5.91 -3.37 19.29
CA PRO A 52 5.37 -4.34 20.23
C PRO A 52 3.89 -4.71 20.04
N ALA A 53 3.03 -3.75 19.67
CA ALA A 53 1.62 -4.01 19.43
C ALA A 53 1.38 -4.87 18.17
N ILE A 54 2.22 -4.74 17.15
CA ILE A 54 2.13 -5.51 15.89
C ILE A 54 2.14 -7.02 16.15
N ALA A 55 3.09 -7.53 16.94
CA ALA A 55 3.19 -8.96 17.22
C ALA A 55 1.97 -9.49 18.00
N LYS A 56 1.45 -8.67 18.94
CA LYS A 56 0.25 -9.01 19.72
C LYS A 56 -1.01 -9.04 18.85
N ALA A 57 -1.12 -8.15 17.87
CA ALA A 57 -2.23 -8.11 16.93
C ALA A 57 -2.19 -9.33 15.98
N ALA A 58 -1.02 -9.65 15.41
CA ALA A 58 -0.87 -10.82 14.54
C ALA A 58 -1.22 -12.13 15.27
N ALA A 59 -0.80 -12.28 16.54
CA ALA A 59 -1.09 -13.46 17.35
C ALA A 59 -2.59 -13.68 17.64
N GLN A 60 -3.44 -12.67 17.47
CA GLN A 60 -4.90 -12.80 17.63
C GLN A 60 -5.59 -13.36 16.39
N VAL A 61 -4.88 -13.49 15.26
CA VAL A 61 -5.45 -14.07 14.03
C VAL A 61 -5.76 -15.54 14.26
N GLU A 62 -7.05 -15.85 14.19
CA GLU A 62 -7.51 -17.22 14.31
C GLU A 62 -7.40 -17.90 12.94
N GLY A 63 -6.95 -19.15 12.88
CA GLY A 63 -7.00 -19.94 11.65
C GLY A 63 -6.14 -19.44 10.46
N PRO A 64 -6.16 -20.19 9.34
CA PRO A 64 -5.38 -19.87 8.16
C PRO A 64 -5.97 -18.71 7.35
N LEU A 65 -5.10 -17.99 6.63
CA LEU A 65 -5.43 -16.90 5.71
C LEU A 65 -4.97 -17.24 4.30
N ASP A 66 -5.80 -16.90 3.31
CA ASP A 66 -5.54 -17.06 1.88
C ASP A 66 -4.95 -15.79 1.23
N GLY A 67 -4.79 -14.73 2.02
CA GLY A 67 -4.10 -13.53 1.58
C GLY A 67 -4.12 -12.39 2.60
N LEU A 68 -3.26 -11.42 2.36
CA LEU A 68 -3.05 -10.24 3.19
C LEU A 68 -3.04 -8.98 2.31
N CYS A 69 -3.82 -7.97 2.67
CA CYS A 69 -3.76 -6.65 2.07
C CYS A 69 -3.25 -5.60 3.08
N ASN A 70 -2.01 -5.17 2.90
CA ASN A 70 -1.41 -4.04 3.61
C ASN A 70 -1.89 -2.72 3.00
N ASN A 71 -3.03 -2.22 3.48
CA ASN A 71 -3.65 -1.00 2.96
C ASN A 71 -3.53 0.22 3.90
N ALA A 72 -3.45 0.03 5.22
CA ALA A 72 -3.32 1.13 6.17
C ALA A 72 -2.10 2.02 5.88
N GLY A 73 -2.23 3.34 5.99
CA GLY A 73 -1.13 4.26 5.80
C GLY A 73 -1.50 5.70 6.15
N LEU A 74 -0.48 6.51 6.40
CA LEU A 74 -0.57 7.94 6.67
C LEU A 74 -0.27 8.77 5.42
N PRO A 75 -1.01 9.87 5.20
CA PRO A 75 -0.69 10.87 4.18
C PRO A 75 0.55 11.71 4.51
N PRO A 76 1.05 12.49 3.54
CA PRO A 76 2.04 13.53 3.81
C PRO A 76 1.43 14.62 4.72
N ARG A 77 1.87 14.66 5.98
CA ARG A 77 1.51 15.70 6.97
C ARG A 77 2.76 16.23 7.64
N THR A 78 2.89 17.56 7.68
CA THR A 78 4.00 18.25 8.33
C THR A 78 4.13 17.84 9.80
N GLY A 79 5.36 17.53 10.24
CA GLY A 79 5.65 17.10 11.61
C GLY A 79 5.41 15.61 11.87
N LEU A 80 4.93 14.86 10.88
CA LEU A 80 4.70 13.41 10.98
C LEU A 80 5.70 12.59 10.15
N GLU A 81 6.83 13.16 9.72
CA GLU A 81 7.85 12.52 8.86
C GLU A 81 8.24 11.13 9.36
N ALA A 82 8.61 11.01 10.64
CA ALA A 82 8.98 9.74 11.25
C ALA A 82 7.79 8.77 11.32
N GLN A 83 6.60 9.24 11.68
CA GLN A 83 5.40 8.39 11.73
C GLN A 83 4.99 7.90 10.35
N ILE A 84 5.17 8.71 9.29
CA ILE A 84 4.90 8.31 7.91
C ILE A 84 5.84 7.17 7.51
N LEU A 85 7.15 7.31 7.72
CA LEU A 85 8.11 6.24 7.41
C LEU A 85 7.89 4.99 8.27
N GLN A 86 7.54 5.18 9.55
CA GLN A 86 7.23 4.09 10.46
C GLN A 86 5.97 3.34 10.01
N VAL A 87 4.82 4.00 9.89
CA VAL A 87 3.55 3.35 9.57
C VAL A 87 3.55 2.79 8.14
N ASN A 88 3.96 3.59 7.15
CA ASN A 88 3.83 3.22 5.75
C ASN A 88 4.85 2.20 5.26
N PHE A 89 5.90 1.91 6.03
CA PHE A 89 6.95 1.00 5.60
C PHE A 89 7.44 0.08 6.72
N LEU A 90 8.08 0.61 7.78
CA LEU A 90 8.71 -0.25 8.80
C LEU A 90 7.68 -1.11 9.56
N GLY A 91 6.58 -0.51 9.97
CA GLY A 91 5.46 -1.16 10.64
C GLY A 91 4.76 -2.16 9.72
N GLN A 92 4.44 -1.79 8.48
CA GLN A 92 3.85 -2.73 7.51
C GLN A 92 4.75 -3.94 7.22
N ARG A 93 6.07 -3.72 7.10
CA ARG A 93 7.03 -4.81 6.92
C ARG A 93 7.07 -5.72 8.15
N SER A 94 7.12 -5.14 9.35
CA SER A 94 7.07 -5.90 10.60
C SER A 94 5.77 -6.69 10.76
N PHE A 95 4.64 -6.08 10.42
CA PHE A 95 3.33 -6.73 10.45
C PHE A 95 3.26 -7.87 9.44
N THR A 96 3.72 -7.66 8.21
CA THR A 96 3.77 -8.73 7.20
C THR A 96 4.61 -9.90 7.67
N GLN A 97 5.79 -9.65 8.26
CA GLN A 97 6.64 -10.69 8.82
C GLN A 97 5.92 -11.48 9.92
N ALA A 98 5.19 -10.81 10.81
CA ALA A 98 4.40 -11.44 11.86
C ALA A 98 3.20 -12.24 11.32
N MET A 99 2.66 -11.84 10.16
CA MET A 99 1.53 -12.50 9.50
C MET A 99 1.93 -13.72 8.66
N LEU A 100 3.20 -13.85 8.25
CA LEU A 100 3.69 -14.96 7.41
C LEU A 100 3.30 -16.37 7.92
N PRO A 101 3.34 -16.68 9.23
CA PRO A 101 2.94 -18.00 9.74
C PRO A 101 1.45 -18.33 9.56
N HIS A 102 0.60 -17.32 9.33
CA HIS A 102 -0.84 -17.49 9.15
C HIS A 102 -1.24 -17.70 7.67
N LEU A 103 -0.35 -17.41 6.73
CA LEU A 103 -0.64 -17.51 5.29
C LEU A 103 -0.52 -18.95 4.80
N THR A 104 -1.51 -19.39 4.02
CA THR A 104 -1.52 -20.70 3.35
C THR A 104 -0.67 -20.69 2.08
N GLN A 105 -0.30 -21.88 1.61
CA GLN A 105 0.32 -22.05 0.29
C GLN A 105 -0.58 -21.46 -0.82
N GLY A 106 0.02 -20.79 -1.79
CA GLY A 106 -0.65 -20.05 -2.85
C GLY A 106 -1.16 -18.67 -2.43
N SER A 107 -1.01 -18.27 -1.16
CA SER A 107 -1.50 -16.98 -0.67
C SER A 107 -0.80 -15.78 -1.32
N ALA A 108 -1.55 -14.69 -1.42
CA ALA A 108 -1.10 -13.43 -1.97
C ALA A 108 -0.98 -12.35 -0.89
N ILE A 109 0.09 -11.56 -0.98
CA ILE A 109 0.29 -10.33 -0.21
C ILE A 109 0.15 -9.14 -1.16
N VAL A 110 -0.79 -8.26 -0.88
CA VAL A 110 -1.02 -7.03 -1.64
C VAL A 110 -0.58 -5.84 -0.81
N ASN A 111 0.34 -5.04 -1.36
CA ASN A 111 0.90 -3.86 -0.73
C ASN A 111 0.34 -2.59 -1.37
N MET A 112 -0.27 -1.70 -0.57
CA MET A 112 -0.78 -0.43 -1.08
C MET A 112 0.35 0.61 -1.13
N ALA A 113 0.97 0.73 -2.29
CA ALA A 113 1.93 1.77 -2.62
C ALA A 113 1.18 3.08 -2.97
N SER A 114 1.59 3.78 -4.02
CA SER A 114 0.98 5.01 -4.52
C SER A 114 1.70 5.44 -5.79
N ARG A 115 1.02 6.18 -6.68
CA ARG A 115 1.70 6.90 -7.76
C ARG A 115 2.82 7.81 -7.25
N ALA A 116 2.75 8.29 -6.01
CA ALA A 116 3.86 9.01 -5.36
C ALA A 116 5.20 8.24 -5.43
N GLY A 117 5.15 6.90 -5.46
CA GLY A 117 6.32 6.02 -5.56
C GLY A 117 6.94 5.86 -6.95
N HIS A 118 6.41 6.52 -8.00
CA HIS A 118 6.84 6.29 -9.39
C HIS A 118 8.34 6.60 -9.66
N LYS A 119 8.98 7.41 -8.83
CA LYS A 119 10.39 7.83 -8.96
C LYS A 119 11.39 6.88 -8.32
N TRP A 120 10.98 5.68 -7.92
CA TRP A 120 11.86 4.74 -7.22
C TRP A 120 13.18 4.46 -7.95
N ARG A 121 13.20 4.50 -9.30
CA ARG A 121 14.41 4.32 -10.13
C ARG A 121 15.46 5.40 -9.90
N GLU A 122 15.02 6.62 -9.60
CA GLU A 122 15.89 7.76 -9.30
C GLU A 122 16.44 7.67 -7.85
N ASN A 123 15.75 6.93 -6.97
CA ASN A 123 15.95 7.01 -5.52
C ASN A 123 16.40 5.69 -4.88
N VAL A 124 16.86 4.72 -5.67
CA VAL A 124 17.20 3.35 -5.24
C VAL A 124 18.10 3.33 -4.00
N ASP A 125 19.13 4.17 -3.94
CA ASP A 125 20.08 4.14 -2.84
C ASP A 125 19.50 4.68 -1.53
N GLN A 126 18.67 5.73 -1.58
CA GLN A 126 17.94 6.23 -0.40
C GLN A 126 16.93 5.19 0.10
N ILE A 127 16.25 4.49 -0.82
CA ILE A 127 15.32 3.41 -0.48
C ILE A 127 16.06 2.25 0.20
N LYS A 128 17.23 1.85 -0.29
CA LYS A 128 18.06 0.81 0.34
C LYS A 128 18.46 1.20 1.76
N ARG A 129 18.82 2.47 2.01
CA ARG A 129 19.17 2.97 3.35
C ARG A 129 17.97 2.95 4.30
N LEU A 130 16.79 3.37 3.85
CA LEU A 130 15.54 3.19 4.62
C LEU A 130 15.26 1.71 4.89
N GLY A 131 15.43 0.85 3.88
CA GLY A 131 15.28 -0.61 3.98
C GLY A 131 16.23 -1.26 4.98
N ALA A 132 17.39 -0.68 5.23
CA ALA A 132 18.37 -1.17 6.20
C ALA A 132 17.98 -0.88 7.66
N LEU A 133 17.08 0.07 7.91
CA LEU A 133 16.60 0.36 9.27
C LEU A 133 15.85 -0.84 9.85
N ARG A 134 15.94 -1.04 11.17
CA ARG A 134 15.30 -2.16 11.89
C ARG A 134 14.31 -1.71 12.95
N GLY A 135 14.30 -0.43 13.32
CA GLY A 135 13.37 0.12 14.30
C GLY A 135 13.15 1.62 14.11
N SER A 136 12.19 2.14 14.86
CA SER A 136 11.81 3.56 14.83
C SER A 136 12.85 4.50 15.42
N SER A 137 13.79 3.99 16.25
CA SER A 137 14.84 4.78 16.91
C SER A 137 15.76 5.49 15.93
N ASP A 138 15.98 4.90 14.75
CA ASP A 138 16.92 5.40 13.75
C ASP A 138 16.28 6.42 12.80
N LEU A 139 14.95 6.58 12.85
CA LEU A 139 14.22 7.40 11.89
C LEU A 139 14.53 8.89 12.01
N ALA A 140 14.70 9.41 13.23
CA ALA A 140 15.02 10.83 13.44
C ALA A 140 16.36 11.18 12.79
N ALA A 141 17.41 10.41 13.09
CA ALA A 141 18.73 10.60 12.50
C ALA A 141 18.70 10.37 10.97
N PHE A 142 17.95 9.39 10.49
CA PHE A 142 17.78 9.16 9.05
C PHE A 142 17.13 10.35 8.34
N ILE A 143 16.06 10.90 8.91
CA ILE A 143 15.34 12.06 8.37
C ILE A 143 16.26 13.28 8.28
N ASP A 144 17.01 13.57 9.35
CA ASP A 144 17.91 14.72 9.40
C ASP A 144 19.06 14.56 8.39
N ASN A 145 19.66 13.38 8.29
CA ASN A 145 20.78 13.11 7.38
C ASN A 145 20.39 13.12 5.89
N GLU A 146 19.13 12.82 5.58
CA GLU A 146 18.63 12.68 4.22
C GLU A 146 17.77 13.88 3.77
N ASP A 147 17.64 14.91 4.61
CA ASP A 147 16.82 16.11 4.39
C ASP A 147 15.37 15.78 4.00
N ILE A 148 14.74 14.91 4.79
CA ILE A 148 13.40 14.39 4.49
C ILE A 148 12.32 15.27 5.12
N ASN A 149 11.55 15.97 4.29
CA ASN A 149 10.28 16.59 4.71
C ASN A 149 9.08 15.63 4.58
N HIS A 150 7.91 16.01 5.10
CA HIS A 150 6.68 15.19 5.05
C HIS A 150 6.26 14.69 3.66
N VAL A 151 6.51 15.46 2.60
CA VAL A 151 6.21 15.02 1.22
C VAL A 151 7.20 13.94 0.80
N ARG A 152 8.50 14.16 1.03
CA ARG A 152 9.53 13.17 0.72
C ARG A 152 9.38 11.91 1.57
N ALA A 153 9.01 12.02 2.85
CA ALA A 153 8.74 10.87 3.72
C ALA A 153 7.63 9.99 3.13
N TYR A 154 6.54 10.61 2.65
CA TYR A 154 5.47 9.88 1.99
C TYR A 154 5.94 9.24 0.69
N ASP A 155 6.54 10.01 -0.22
CA ASP A 155 7.04 9.52 -1.51
C ASP A 155 8.03 8.35 -1.30
N LEU A 156 9.03 8.54 -0.45
CA LEU A 156 10.04 7.53 -0.12
C LEU A 156 9.43 6.26 0.49
N SER A 157 8.43 6.39 1.38
CA SER A 157 7.73 5.21 1.92
C SER A 157 7.03 4.40 0.83
N LYS A 158 6.45 5.08 -0.17
CA LYS A 158 5.74 4.42 -1.28
C LYS A 158 6.70 3.84 -2.32
N GLU A 159 7.83 4.49 -2.56
CA GLU A 159 8.94 3.91 -3.34
C GLU A 159 9.49 2.65 -2.65
N ALA A 160 9.66 2.68 -1.33
CA ALA A 160 10.16 1.56 -0.55
C ALA A 160 9.21 0.36 -0.58
N MET A 161 7.89 0.59 -0.53
CA MET A 161 6.90 -0.49 -0.69
C MET A 161 6.99 -1.19 -2.06
N ILE A 162 7.25 -0.44 -3.13
CA ILE A 162 7.43 -1.01 -4.48
C ILE A 162 8.70 -1.87 -4.52
N LEU A 163 9.84 -1.34 -4.09
CA LEU A 163 11.11 -2.08 -4.13
C LEU A 163 11.14 -3.26 -3.17
N TRP A 164 10.52 -3.13 -2.00
CA TRP A 164 10.40 -4.23 -1.06
C TRP A 164 9.55 -5.37 -1.66
N THR A 165 8.46 -5.02 -2.35
CA THR A 165 7.66 -6.01 -3.10
C THR A 165 8.49 -6.75 -4.15
N MET A 166 9.31 -6.03 -4.91
CA MET A 166 10.24 -6.66 -5.86
C MET A 166 11.27 -7.55 -5.16
N ALA A 167 11.88 -7.07 -4.09
CA ALA A 167 12.94 -7.77 -3.36
C ALA A 167 12.48 -9.06 -2.69
N GLU A 168 11.24 -9.11 -2.20
CA GLU A 168 10.68 -10.31 -1.54
C GLU A 168 10.27 -11.42 -2.53
N THR A 169 10.29 -11.15 -3.84
CA THR A 169 9.78 -12.08 -4.87
C THR A 169 10.41 -13.47 -4.76
N GLU A 170 11.74 -13.55 -4.68
CA GLU A 170 12.45 -14.83 -4.59
C GLU A 170 12.21 -15.52 -3.24
N GLY A 171 12.25 -14.76 -2.14
CA GLY A 171 12.04 -15.28 -0.79
C GLY A 171 10.63 -15.85 -0.56
N LEU A 172 9.61 -15.18 -1.11
CA LEU A 172 8.23 -15.64 -1.03
C LEU A 172 7.92 -16.75 -2.02
N PHE A 173 8.53 -16.76 -3.20
CA PHE A 173 8.40 -17.85 -4.15
C PHE A 173 8.83 -19.19 -3.53
N ALA A 174 9.93 -19.22 -2.78
CA ALA A 174 10.38 -20.41 -2.05
C ALA A 174 9.38 -20.93 -1.00
N ARG A 175 8.39 -20.11 -0.61
CA ARG A 175 7.33 -20.43 0.35
C ARG A 175 5.96 -20.69 -0.31
N ASP A 176 5.91 -20.74 -1.64
CA ASP A 176 4.67 -20.74 -2.43
C ASP A 176 3.75 -19.56 -2.09
N LEU A 177 4.36 -18.39 -1.90
CA LEU A 177 3.68 -17.11 -1.67
C LEU A 177 4.02 -16.15 -2.80
N ARG A 178 3.19 -15.11 -2.94
CA ARG A 178 3.44 -14.03 -3.89
C ARG A 178 3.12 -12.67 -3.29
N MET A 179 3.83 -11.65 -3.75
CA MET A 179 3.62 -10.27 -3.36
C MET A 179 3.43 -9.39 -4.59
N ILE A 180 2.46 -8.48 -4.54
CA ILE A 180 2.15 -7.50 -5.59
C ILE A 180 1.92 -6.15 -4.91
N SER A 181 2.43 -5.06 -5.49
CA SER A 181 2.09 -3.72 -5.04
C SER A 181 1.07 -3.08 -5.96
N LEU A 182 0.21 -2.24 -5.40
CA LEU A 182 -0.73 -1.43 -6.15
C LEU A 182 -0.37 0.04 -5.93
N SER A 183 -0.34 0.82 -7.01
CA SER A 183 -0.02 2.24 -6.99
C SER A 183 -1.20 3.09 -7.44
N PRO A 184 -2.19 3.36 -6.57
CA PRO A 184 -3.31 4.23 -6.88
C PRO A 184 -2.90 5.68 -7.15
N GLY A 185 -3.70 6.34 -7.97
CA GLY A 185 -3.66 7.78 -8.17
C GLY A 185 -4.41 8.57 -7.08
N GLY A 186 -4.91 9.76 -7.43
CA GLY A 186 -5.76 10.54 -6.52
C GLY A 186 -7.12 9.87 -6.39
N VAL A 187 -7.38 9.23 -5.24
CA VAL A 187 -8.64 8.55 -4.94
C VAL A 187 -9.46 9.39 -3.96
N SER A 188 -10.76 9.51 -4.23
CA SER A 188 -11.75 10.14 -3.35
C SER A 188 -11.91 9.36 -2.04
N THR A 189 -10.99 9.58 -1.11
CA THR A 189 -11.01 9.04 0.26
C THR A 189 -10.90 10.18 1.27
N GLY A 190 -11.04 9.88 2.57
CA GLY A 190 -10.89 10.88 3.64
C GLY A 190 -9.50 11.57 3.68
N ILE A 191 -8.54 11.11 2.89
CA ILE A 191 -7.19 11.64 2.79
C ILE A 191 -7.06 12.73 1.70
N LEU A 192 -8.06 12.90 0.83
CA LEU A 192 -7.99 13.79 -0.34
C LEU A 192 -7.61 15.24 0.02
N ALA A 193 -8.07 15.76 1.16
CA ALA A 193 -7.75 17.10 1.62
C ALA A 193 -6.26 17.28 1.99
N ASP A 194 -5.65 16.27 2.62
CA ASP A 194 -4.22 16.29 2.93
C ASP A 194 -3.39 16.26 1.64
N PHE A 195 -3.80 15.45 0.66
CA PHE A 195 -3.19 15.45 -0.67
C PHE A 195 -3.32 16.80 -1.38
N ALA A 196 -4.49 17.44 -1.30
CA ALA A 196 -4.69 18.75 -1.90
C ALA A 196 -3.79 19.81 -1.25
N ARG A 197 -3.56 19.72 0.07
CA ARG A 197 -2.63 20.62 0.77
C ARG A 197 -1.17 20.36 0.40
N ALA A 198 -0.76 19.10 0.33
CA ALA A 198 0.63 18.71 0.04
C ALA A 198 1.02 18.92 -1.43
N PHE A 199 0.09 18.71 -2.36
CA PHE A 199 0.37 18.68 -3.80
C PHE A 199 -0.33 19.78 -4.62
N GLY A 200 -1.27 20.53 -4.02
CA GLY A 200 -1.87 21.75 -4.58
C GLY A 200 -2.33 21.61 -6.04
N ASP A 201 -1.90 22.58 -6.86
CA ASP A 201 -2.23 22.67 -8.29
C ASP A 201 -1.85 21.43 -9.09
N ARG A 202 -0.81 20.70 -8.69
CA ARG A 202 -0.39 19.46 -9.37
C ARG A 202 -1.50 18.42 -9.28
N MET A 203 -2.13 18.31 -8.12
CA MET A 203 -3.25 17.39 -7.94
C MET A 203 -4.47 17.81 -8.74
N ALA A 204 -4.81 19.11 -8.74
CA ALA A 204 -5.95 19.63 -9.51
C ALA A 204 -5.75 19.41 -11.02
N LYS A 205 -4.55 19.69 -11.55
CA LYS A 205 -4.20 19.43 -12.96
C LYS A 205 -4.30 17.95 -13.30
N ASN A 206 -3.81 17.07 -12.42
CA ASN A 206 -3.90 15.63 -12.63
C ASN A 206 -5.36 15.17 -12.67
N VAL A 207 -6.19 15.63 -11.74
CA VAL A 207 -7.63 15.29 -11.71
C VAL A 207 -8.35 15.80 -12.96
N ALA A 208 -8.07 17.03 -13.39
CA ALA A 208 -8.64 17.57 -14.62
C ALA A 208 -8.22 16.74 -15.84
N ARG A 209 -6.95 16.29 -15.88
CA ARG A 209 -6.41 15.47 -16.97
C ARG A 209 -6.99 14.05 -16.99
N THR A 210 -7.27 13.45 -15.83
CA THR A 210 -7.95 12.14 -15.74
C THR A 210 -9.47 12.25 -15.84
N GLY A 211 -10.03 13.47 -15.91
CA GLY A 211 -11.47 13.75 -15.94
C GLY A 211 -12.16 13.64 -14.57
N ARG A 212 -11.69 12.78 -13.66
CA ARG A 212 -12.17 12.68 -12.28
C ARG A 212 -11.14 12.02 -11.36
N PRO A 213 -11.27 12.16 -10.02
CA PRO A 213 -10.58 11.27 -9.09
C PRO A 213 -11.09 9.82 -9.20
N GLY A 214 -10.25 8.87 -8.82
CA GLY A 214 -10.62 7.46 -8.69
C GLY A 214 -11.51 7.22 -7.48
N ASN A 215 -12.28 6.13 -7.50
CA ASN A 215 -13.10 5.69 -6.38
C ASN A 215 -12.42 4.54 -5.62
N ALA A 216 -12.65 4.45 -4.31
CA ALA A 216 -12.09 3.39 -3.47
C ALA A 216 -12.41 1.98 -4.00
N ILE A 217 -13.64 1.77 -4.49
CA ILE A 217 -14.08 0.48 -5.04
C ILE A 217 -13.31 0.08 -6.32
N GLU A 218 -12.82 1.03 -7.10
CA GLU A 218 -12.06 0.74 -8.33
C GLU A 218 -10.69 0.14 -7.98
N VAL A 219 -10.04 0.67 -6.93
CA VAL A 219 -8.80 0.10 -6.39
C VAL A 219 -9.07 -1.23 -5.70
N ALA A 220 -10.14 -1.32 -4.91
CA ALA A 220 -10.52 -2.54 -4.20
C ALA A 220 -10.77 -3.73 -5.16
N ARG A 221 -11.33 -3.48 -6.35
CA ARG A 221 -11.52 -4.52 -7.37
C ARG A 221 -10.19 -5.10 -7.87
N VAL A 222 -9.18 -4.25 -8.08
CA VAL A 222 -7.83 -4.69 -8.47
C VAL A 222 -7.14 -5.41 -7.32
N ALA A 223 -7.30 -4.91 -6.08
CA ALA A 223 -6.78 -5.60 -4.90
C ALA A 223 -7.41 -6.99 -4.70
N ALA A 224 -8.72 -7.13 -4.88
CA ALA A 224 -9.39 -8.42 -4.82
C ALA A 224 -8.91 -9.38 -5.93
N PHE A 225 -8.68 -8.89 -7.16
CA PHE A 225 -8.05 -9.68 -8.22
C PHE A 225 -6.62 -10.11 -7.83
N ALA A 226 -5.79 -9.16 -7.37
CA ALA A 226 -4.40 -9.43 -6.98
C ALA A 226 -4.29 -10.38 -5.78
N LEU A 227 -5.31 -10.45 -4.92
CA LEU A 227 -5.41 -11.43 -3.83
C LEU A 227 -5.88 -12.82 -4.30
N SER A 228 -6.56 -12.90 -5.45
CA SER A 228 -7.20 -14.13 -5.92
C SER A 228 -6.26 -15.05 -6.69
N PRO A 229 -6.58 -16.35 -6.84
CA PRO A 229 -5.80 -17.27 -7.67
C PRO A 229 -5.65 -16.83 -9.14
N ASP A 230 -6.51 -15.95 -9.65
CA ASP A 230 -6.47 -15.46 -11.03
C ASP A 230 -5.18 -14.68 -11.35
N SER A 231 -4.47 -14.18 -10.34
CA SER A 231 -3.19 -13.48 -10.52
C SER A 231 -1.97 -14.34 -10.12
N ASN A 232 -2.09 -15.68 -10.12
CA ASN A 232 -1.01 -16.58 -9.68
C ASN A 232 0.31 -16.44 -10.46
N TRP A 233 0.27 -15.96 -11.70
CA TRP A 233 1.47 -15.69 -12.50
C TRP A 233 2.07 -14.29 -12.31
N MET A 234 1.45 -13.46 -11.46
CA MET A 234 1.92 -12.10 -11.15
C MET A 234 2.65 -12.10 -9.81
N LYS A 235 3.95 -11.80 -9.82
CA LYS A 235 4.82 -11.76 -8.62
C LYS A 235 5.80 -10.60 -8.76
N GLY A 236 6.00 -9.83 -7.69
CA GLY A 236 6.97 -8.74 -7.64
C GLY A 236 6.58 -7.49 -8.44
N GLU A 237 5.40 -7.47 -9.05
CA GLU A 237 4.94 -6.39 -9.93
C GLU A 237 4.32 -5.23 -9.15
N ASP A 238 4.44 -4.01 -9.69
CA ASP A 238 3.68 -2.84 -9.26
C ASP A 238 2.59 -2.50 -10.29
N ILE A 239 1.32 -2.52 -9.87
CA ILE A 239 0.19 -2.23 -10.75
C ILE A 239 -0.30 -0.80 -10.51
N ALA A 240 -0.13 0.07 -11.51
CA ALA A 240 -0.66 1.43 -11.47
C ALA A 240 -2.20 1.45 -11.63
N ILE A 241 -2.89 2.19 -10.75
CA ILE A 241 -4.35 2.38 -10.78
C ILE A 241 -4.64 3.88 -10.67
N ASP A 242 -4.24 4.64 -11.68
CA ASP A 242 -4.05 6.08 -11.56
C ASP A 242 -4.78 6.94 -12.60
N GLY A 243 -5.74 6.35 -13.31
CA GLY A 243 -6.50 7.03 -14.37
C GLY A 243 -5.67 7.34 -15.61
N GLY A 244 -4.51 6.69 -15.77
CA GLY A 244 -3.60 6.89 -16.89
C GLY A 244 -2.57 7.99 -16.67
N MET A 245 -2.49 8.60 -15.47
CA MET A 245 -1.58 9.72 -15.21
C MET A 245 -0.11 9.40 -15.49
N GLY A 246 0.37 8.23 -15.07
CA GLY A 246 1.73 7.79 -15.36
C GLY A 246 1.98 7.69 -16.86
N ALA A 247 1.05 7.07 -17.60
CA ALA A 247 1.12 6.95 -19.05
C ALA A 247 1.04 8.30 -19.77
N PHE A 248 0.19 9.21 -19.30
CA PHE A 248 0.08 10.57 -19.82
C PHE A 248 1.40 11.34 -19.70
N ASN A 249 2.01 11.32 -18.51
CA ASN A 249 3.28 11.99 -18.26
C ASN A 249 4.43 11.35 -19.06
N ALA A 250 4.43 10.02 -19.20
CA ALA A 250 5.40 9.30 -20.02
C ALA A 250 5.22 9.64 -21.51
N SER A 251 3.98 9.69 -22.01
CA SER A 251 3.68 10.05 -23.40
C SER A 251 4.15 11.46 -23.74
N ASP A 252 4.00 12.42 -22.82
CA ASP A 252 4.46 13.79 -23.04
C ASP A 252 5.99 13.85 -23.06
N THR A 253 6.63 13.26 -22.03
CA THR A 253 8.09 13.22 -21.88
C THR A 253 8.78 12.55 -23.07
N LEU A 254 8.20 11.46 -23.58
CA LEU A 254 8.77 10.69 -24.69
C LEU A 254 8.32 11.17 -26.06
N GLY A 255 7.42 12.17 -26.15
CA GLY A 255 6.96 12.71 -27.43
C GLY A 255 6.18 11.72 -28.30
N LEU A 256 5.38 10.81 -27.71
CA LEU A 256 4.74 9.67 -28.39
C LEU A 256 3.57 10.03 -29.33
N SER A 257 3.45 11.29 -29.75
CA SER A 257 2.37 11.77 -30.61
C SER A 257 2.25 11.00 -31.92
N ALA A 258 3.37 10.59 -32.51
CA ALA A 258 3.42 9.84 -33.78
C ALA A 258 2.91 8.40 -33.68
N LEU A 259 2.75 7.84 -32.47
CA LEU A 259 2.23 6.48 -32.25
C LEU A 259 0.71 6.45 -32.04
N ARG A 260 0.04 7.61 -32.03
CA ARG A 260 -1.40 7.69 -31.79
C ARG A 260 -2.17 7.19 -33.02
N LEU A 261 -3.27 6.47 -32.76
CA LEU A 261 -4.22 6.12 -33.81
C LEU A 261 -4.79 7.42 -34.41
N THR A 262 -4.75 7.51 -35.74
CA THR A 262 -5.31 8.62 -36.52
C THR A 262 -6.78 8.40 -36.81
#